data_AF-A0A973CNN2-F1
#
_entry.id   AF-A0A973CNN2-F1
#
_cell.length_a   1.000
_cell.length_b   1.000
_cell.length_c   1.000
_cell.angle_alpha   90.00
_cell.angle_beta   90.00
_cell.angle_gamma   90.00
#
_symmetry.space_group_name_H-M   'P 1'
#
loop_
_entity.id
_entity.type
_entity.pdbx_description
1 polymer ?
#
loop_
_entity_poly.entity_id
_entity_poly.type
_entity_poly.pdbx_seq_one_letter_code
_entity_poly.pdbx_strand_id
1 'polypeptide(L)'
;MKMPEKKRFTLGELIIVIAILVLIAMMLLPGLCRPREKARRVNCNANLKQIGLALLMYSGDNYSGDSGGYFILTPSGNNFEPLNTLEIINDSKVFGCPSAGLLKTTARNSNYLYGGSGIMDDNTNATTTTLAIDQSGNHPNNLWINALFVDGHVEGSKPDGTKTWNSN
;
A
#
# COMPACT_ATOMS: atom_id res chain seq x y z
N MET A 1 -41.35 -51.19 22.83
CA MET A 1 -40.68 -50.38 21.80
C MET A 1 -41.03 -48.91 22.06
N LYS A 2 -40.10 -48.12 22.64
CA LYS A 2 -40.35 -46.70 22.99
C LYS A 2 -40.12 -45.86 21.73
N MET A 3 -41.16 -45.20 21.24
CA MET A 3 -41.05 -44.26 20.11
C MET A 3 -40.44 -42.95 20.63
N PRO A 4 -39.41 -42.40 19.96
CA PRO A 4 -38.76 -41.17 20.39
C PRO A 4 -39.74 -39.98 20.28
N GLU A 5 -39.91 -39.26 21.38
CA GLU A 5 -40.72 -38.05 21.45
C GLU A 5 -40.08 -36.95 20.60
N LYS A 6 -40.79 -36.50 19.56
CA LYS A 6 -40.36 -35.35 18.76
C LYS A 6 -40.56 -34.07 19.58
N LYS A 7 -39.46 -33.51 20.11
CA LYS A 7 -39.45 -32.18 20.72
C LYS A 7 -39.96 -31.15 19.71
N ARG A 8 -41.09 -30.52 20.01
CA ARG A 8 -41.63 -29.41 19.22
C ARG A 8 -40.94 -28.14 19.68
N PHE A 9 -40.23 -27.48 18.77
CA PHE A 9 -39.54 -26.22 19.03
C PHE A 9 -40.58 -25.15 19.39
N THR A 10 -40.42 -24.51 20.54
CA THR A 10 -41.34 -23.47 20.97
C THR A 10 -40.93 -22.12 20.36
N LEU A 11 -41.91 -21.25 20.07
CA LEU A 11 -41.63 -19.90 19.55
C LEU A 11 -40.72 -19.11 20.50
N GLY A 12 -40.86 -19.31 21.81
CA GLY A 12 -40.04 -18.68 22.84
C GLY A 12 -38.57 -19.10 22.82
N GLU A 13 -38.28 -20.38 22.58
CA GLU A 13 -36.88 -20.85 22.43
C GLU A 13 -36.20 -20.23 21.20
N LEU A 14 -36.93 -20.06 20.10
CA LEU A 14 -36.37 -19.40 18.92
C LEU A 14 -36.08 -17.91 19.18
N ILE A 15 -36.98 -17.23 19.89
CA ILE A 15 -36.85 -15.81 20.21
C ILE A 15 -35.66 -15.54 21.15
N ILE A 16 -35.42 -16.41 22.13
CA ILE A 16 -34.30 -16.22 23.07
C ILE A 16 -32.94 -16.40 22.38
N VAL A 17 -32.87 -17.32 21.42
CA VAL A 17 -31.65 -17.57 20.65
C VAL A 17 -31.31 -16.38 19.76
N ILE A 18 -32.29 -15.82 19.05
CA ILE A 18 -32.03 -14.63 18.22
C ILE A 18 -31.67 -13.41 19.09
N ALA A 19 -32.26 -13.27 20.29
CA ALA A 19 -31.95 -12.18 21.20
C ALA A 19 -30.47 -12.24 21.65
N ILE A 20 -29.97 -13.43 21.99
CA ILE A 20 -28.57 -13.62 22.38
C ILE A 20 -27.63 -13.41 21.17
N LEU A 21 -28.00 -13.89 19.98
CA LEU A 21 -27.20 -13.68 18.76
C LEU A 21 -27.02 -12.19 18.45
N VAL A 22 -28.08 -11.38 18.58
CA VAL A 22 -28.03 -9.93 18.35
C VAL A 22 -27.15 -9.23 19.38
N LEU A 23 -27.26 -9.59 20.66
CA LEU A 23 -26.43 -9.03 21.73
C LEU A 23 -24.93 -9.28 21.46
N ILE A 24 -24.56 -10.51 21.10
CA ILE A 24 -23.18 -10.88 20.80
C ILE A 24 -22.70 -10.16 19.54
N ALA A 25 -23.52 -10.14 18.48
CA ALA A 25 -23.17 -9.47 17.23
C ALA A 25 -22.88 -7.97 17.42
N MET A 26 -23.64 -7.27 18.27
CA MET A 26 -23.42 -5.85 18.58
C MET A 26 -22.04 -5.58 19.21
N MET A 27 -21.51 -6.50 20.03
CA MET A 27 -20.16 -6.36 20.59
C MET A 27 -19.06 -6.71 19.60
N LEU A 28 -19.30 -7.60 18.64
CA LEU A 28 -18.32 -7.99 17.62
C LEU A 28 -18.23 -7.00 16.43
N LEU A 29 -19.34 -6.36 16.07
CA LEU A 29 -19.44 -5.41 14.95
C LEU A 29 -18.42 -4.24 14.97
N PRO A 30 -18.19 -3.52 16.09
CA PRO A 30 -17.30 -2.35 16.09
C PRO A 30 -15.81 -2.72 15.90
N GLY A 31 -15.42 -3.98 16.11
CA GLY A 31 -14.03 -4.44 15.98
C GLY A 31 -13.55 -4.69 14.54
N LEU A 32 -14.47 -4.78 13.56
CA LEU A 32 -14.16 -5.25 12.21
C LEU A 32 -13.62 -4.18 11.24
N CYS A 33 -13.68 -2.90 11.60
CA CYS A 33 -13.28 -1.81 10.70
C CYS A 33 -11.79 -1.45 10.79
N ARG A 34 -11.18 -1.50 11.99
CA ARG A 34 -9.75 -1.18 12.21
C ARG A 34 -8.75 -2.14 11.54
N PRO A 35 -9.00 -3.47 11.47
CA PRO A 35 -8.07 -4.41 10.81
C PRO A 35 -7.93 -4.14 9.31
N ARG A 36 -8.95 -3.56 8.67
CA ARG A 36 -8.99 -3.36 7.22
C ARG A 36 -7.94 -2.36 6.76
N GLU A 37 -7.70 -1.29 7.51
CA GLU A 37 -6.68 -0.30 7.14
C GLU A 37 -5.27 -0.87 7.30
N LYS A 38 -5.01 -1.64 8.36
CA LYS A 38 -3.72 -2.31 8.54
C LYS A 38 -3.43 -3.26 7.38
N ALA A 39 -4.43 -4.02 6.91
CA ALA A 39 -4.30 -4.88 5.75
C ALA A 39 -4.07 -4.08 4.45
N ARG A 40 -4.79 -2.98 4.24
CA ARG A 40 -4.59 -2.09 3.08
C ARG A 40 -3.19 -1.48 3.05
N ARG A 41 -2.65 -1.08 4.21
CA ARG A 41 -1.27 -0.61 4.34
C ARG A 41 -0.24 -1.66 3.95
N VAL A 42 -0.44 -2.91 4.36
CA VAL A 42 0.42 -4.03 3.93
C VAL A 42 0.42 -4.16 2.41
N ASN A 43 -0.74 -3.99 1.77
CA ASN A 43 -0.83 -3.99 0.31
C ASN A 43 -0.14 -2.76 -0.31
N CYS A 44 -0.28 -1.55 0.25
CA CYS A 44 0.45 -0.38 -0.26
C CYS A 44 1.97 -0.59 -0.16
N ASN A 45 2.46 -1.22 0.91
CA ASN A 45 3.87 -1.60 1.06
C ASN A 45 4.31 -2.62 0.01
N ALA A 46 3.49 -3.64 -0.26
CA ALA A 46 3.80 -4.65 -1.27
C ALA A 46 3.89 -4.02 -2.68
N ASN A 47 2.98 -3.10 -3.00
CA ASN A 47 3.00 -2.34 -4.24
C ASN A 47 4.26 -1.48 -4.36
N LEU A 48 4.65 -0.75 -3.32
CA LEU A 48 5.92 0.00 -3.29
C LEU A 48 7.14 -0.89 -3.55
N LYS A 49 7.19 -2.09 -2.95
CA LYS A 49 8.28 -3.04 -3.21
C LYS A 49 8.31 -3.52 -4.66
N GLN A 50 7.16 -3.77 -5.27
CA GLN A 50 7.09 -4.14 -6.69
C GLN A 50 7.58 -3.00 -7.60
N ILE A 51 7.23 -1.75 -7.26
CA ILE A 51 7.76 -0.57 -7.96
C ILE A 51 9.27 -0.46 -7.78
N GLY A 52 9.81 -0.69 -6.58
CA GLY A 52 11.24 -0.68 -6.31
C GLY A 52 12.01 -1.72 -7.13
N LEU A 53 11.49 -2.95 -7.20
CA LEU A 53 12.08 -4.00 -8.03
C LEU A 53 12.04 -3.62 -9.52
N ALA A 54 10.95 -3.04 -9.99
CA ALA A 54 10.83 -2.57 -11.37
C ALA A 54 11.79 -1.42 -11.69
N LEU A 55 12.04 -0.52 -10.75
CA LEU A 55 13.04 0.54 -10.88
C LEU A 55 14.46 -0.04 -10.99
N LEU A 56 14.75 -1.13 -10.29
CA LEU A 56 16.03 -1.85 -10.39
C LEU A 56 16.18 -2.55 -11.75
N MET A 57 15.13 -3.18 -12.25
CA MET A 57 15.16 -3.79 -13.59
C MET A 57 15.35 -2.71 -14.66
N TYR A 58 14.62 -1.58 -14.52
CA TYR A 58 14.75 -0.44 -15.40
C TYR A 58 16.18 0.11 -15.42
N SER A 59 16.79 0.31 -14.24
CA SER A 59 18.13 0.86 -14.13
C SER A 59 19.20 -0.07 -14.73
N GLY A 60 19.06 -1.39 -14.57
CA GLY A 60 19.95 -2.38 -15.16
C GLY A 60 19.89 -2.44 -16.68
N ASP A 61 18.68 -2.43 -17.25
CA ASP A 61 18.49 -2.57 -18.70
C ASP A 61 18.77 -1.28 -19.48
N ASN A 62 18.58 -0.11 -18.85
CA ASN A 62 18.71 1.21 -19.48
C ASN A 62 20.01 1.94 -19.06
N TYR A 63 20.99 1.20 -18.56
CA TYR A 63 22.31 1.73 -18.20
C TYR A 63 23.19 1.96 -19.43
N SER A 64 22.87 2.99 -20.22
CA SER A 64 23.66 3.36 -21.40
C SER A 64 24.19 4.80 -21.29
N GLY A 65 25.41 4.92 -20.76
CA GLY A 65 26.47 5.81 -21.27
C GLY A 65 26.40 7.33 -21.05
N ASP A 66 25.25 7.99 -21.21
CA ASP A 66 25.19 9.48 -21.20
C ASP A 66 24.01 10.06 -20.39
N SER A 67 23.10 9.22 -19.89
CA SER A 67 21.98 9.63 -19.01
C SER A 67 21.86 8.79 -17.73
N GLY A 68 22.86 7.95 -17.46
CA GLY A 68 23.07 7.28 -16.17
C GLY A 68 21.89 6.49 -15.62
N GLY A 69 21.05 5.85 -16.46
CA GLY A 69 19.89 5.05 -16.02
C GLY A 69 18.93 5.80 -15.09
N TYR A 70 18.96 7.14 -15.10
CA TYR A 70 18.20 7.96 -14.18
C TYR A 70 16.74 7.99 -14.58
N PHE A 71 15.88 7.73 -13.61
CA PHE A 71 14.44 7.84 -13.81
C PHE A 71 14.05 9.33 -13.82
N ILE A 72 13.70 9.86 -14.99
CA ILE A 72 13.44 11.30 -15.16
C ILE A 72 12.16 11.70 -14.42
N LEU A 73 12.34 12.51 -13.37
CA LEU A 73 11.26 13.29 -12.75
C LEU A 73 10.72 14.27 -13.79
N THR A 74 9.47 14.09 -14.22
CA THR A 74 8.78 15.18 -14.93
C THR A 74 8.23 16.16 -13.90
N PRO A 75 7.95 17.43 -14.29
CA PRO A 75 7.44 18.45 -13.37
C PRO A 75 6.13 18.08 -12.65
N SER A 76 5.44 17.02 -13.06
CA SER A 76 4.20 16.51 -12.44
C SER A 76 4.42 15.58 -11.25
N GLY A 77 5.68 15.24 -10.92
CA GLY A 77 6.09 14.51 -9.72
C GLY A 77 5.70 13.02 -9.64
N ASN A 78 4.77 12.53 -10.46
CA ASN A 78 4.12 11.23 -10.26
C ASN A 78 4.10 10.34 -11.50
N ASN A 79 5.22 10.19 -12.21
CA ASN A 79 5.27 9.54 -13.51
C ASN A 79 6.11 8.26 -13.51
N PHE A 80 5.56 7.12 -13.10
CA PHE A 80 6.14 5.79 -13.31
C PHE A 80 6.10 5.30 -14.78
N GLU A 81 5.82 6.19 -15.73
CA GLU A 81 5.50 5.87 -17.12
C GLU A 81 6.52 4.93 -17.80
N PRO A 82 7.85 5.14 -17.68
CA PRO A 82 8.82 4.23 -18.26
C PRO A 82 8.67 2.77 -17.81
N LEU A 83 8.21 2.52 -16.57
CA LEU A 83 7.99 1.16 -16.06
C LEU A 83 6.83 0.45 -16.76
N ASN A 84 5.85 1.21 -17.26
CA ASN A 84 4.73 0.66 -18.01
C ASN A 84 5.05 0.56 -19.50
N THR A 85 5.68 1.59 -20.08
CA THR A 85 6.07 1.63 -21.51
C THR A 85 7.07 0.52 -21.87
N LEU A 86 7.96 0.16 -20.95
CA LEU A 86 8.92 -0.93 -21.13
C LEU A 86 8.39 -2.29 -20.66
N GLU A 87 7.09 -2.39 -20.35
CA GLU A 87 6.42 -3.63 -19.91
C GLU A 87 7.05 -4.31 -18.67
N ILE A 88 7.80 -3.55 -17.86
CA ILE A 88 8.40 -4.02 -16.60
C ILE A 88 7.29 -4.25 -15.57
N ILE A 89 6.29 -3.37 -15.53
CA ILE A 89 5.05 -3.54 -14.77
C ILE A 89 3.85 -3.50 -15.72
N ASN A 90 3.25 -4.67 -15.90
CA ASN A 90 2.03 -4.84 -16.71
C ASN A 90 0.74 -4.63 -15.89
N ASP A 91 0.78 -4.86 -14.57
CA ASP A 91 -0.40 -4.63 -13.71
C ASP A 91 -0.45 -3.18 -13.24
N SER A 92 -1.38 -2.42 -13.81
CA SER A 92 -1.61 -1.02 -13.49
C SER A 92 -2.08 -0.81 -12.03
N LYS A 93 -2.67 -1.84 -11.40
CA LYS A 93 -3.11 -1.76 -9.99
C LYS A 93 -1.96 -1.52 -9.02
N VAL A 94 -0.74 -1.90 -9.37
CA VAL A 94 0.46 -1.70 -8.56
C VAL A 94 0.71 -0.22 -8.28
N PHE A 95 0.29 0.67 -9.19
CA PHE A 95 0.42 2.12 -9.01
C PHE A 95 -0.61 2.74 -8.05
N GLY A 96 -1.65 1.99 -7.67
CA GLY A 96 -2.69 2.45 -6.76
C GLY A 96 -2.50 1.94 -5.33
N CYS A 97 -2.64 2.82 -4.34
CA CYS A 97 -2.61 2.43 -2.93
C CYS A 97 -4.04 2.11 -2.45
N PRO A 98 -4.35 0.88 -2.00
CA PRO A 98 -5.69 0.49 -1.54
C PRO A 98 -6.24 1.29 -0.34
N SER A 99 -5.38 2.00 0.37
CA SER A 99 -5.80 2.92 1.44
C SER A 99 -6.33 4.26 0.92
N ALA A 100 -5.96 4.64 -0.31
CA ALA A 100 -6.26 5.96 -0.85
C ALA A 100 -7.76 6.17 -1.05
N GLY A 101 -8.24 7.36 -0.70
CA GLY A 101 -9.62 7.77 -0.98
C GLY A 101 -9.91 7.88 -2.49
N LEU A 102 -8.88 8.20 -3.28
CA LEU A 102 -8.91 8.19 -4.74
C LEU A 102 -7.86 7.22 -5.25
N LEU A 103 -8.32 6.10 -5.82
CA LEU A 103 -7.46 5.11 -6.44
C LEU A 103 -6.92 5.64 -7.77
N LYS A 104 -5.61 5.79 -7.83
CA LYS A 104 -4.84 6.28 -8.97
C LYS A 104 -3.94 5.14 -9.44
N THR A 105 -4.38 4.42 -10.48
CA THR A 105 -3.73 3.17 -10.92
C THR A 105 -2.99 3.32 -12.24
N THR A 106 -2.67 4.54 -12.68
CA THR A 106 -1.90 4.71 -13.92
C THR A 106 -0.49 5.14 -13.59
N ALA A 107 0.47 4.76 -14.43
CA ALA A 107 1.86 5.11 -14.21
C ALA A 107 2.07 6.65 -14.20
N ARG A 108 1.33 7.40 -15.02
CA ARG A 108 1.33 8.88 -15.05
C ARG A 108 0.62 9.57 -13.90
N ASN A 109 -0.30 8.87 -13.24
CA ASN A 109 -1.10 9.39 -12.15
C ASN A 109 -1.29 8.23 -11.18
N SER A 110 -0.27 8.03 -10.36
CA SER A 110 -0.22 6.98 -9.34
C SER A 110 -0.51 7.57 -7.97
N ASN A 111 -0.76 6.70 -6.99
CA ASN A 111 -0.84 7.08 -5.59
C ASN A 111 0.55 7.22 -4.95
N TYR A 112 1.62 6.90 -5.66
CA TYR A 112 2.99 6.95 -5.15
C TYR A 112 3.76 8.11 -5.82
N LEU A 113 4.72 8.68 -5.10
CA LEU A 113 5.60 9.74 -5.59
C LEU A 113 7.01 9.17 -5.69
N TYR A 114 7.65 9.35 -6.83
CA TYR A 114 9.05 9.01 -6.98
C TYR A 114 9.94 10.11 -6.39
N GLY A 115 10.91 9.73 -5.56
CA GLY A 115 11.74 10.65 -4.76
C GLY A 115 12.98 11.20 -5.48
N GLY A 116 13.31 10.68 -6.66
CA GLY A 116 14.40 11.22 -7.48
C GLY A 116 15.81 10.72 -7.15
N SER A 117 16.05 9.96 -6.07
CA SER A 117 17.42 9.52 -5.75
C SER A 117 17.97 8.43 -6.69
N GLY A 118 17.11 7.76 -7.47
CA GLY A 118 17.57 6.66 -8.33
C GLY A 118 18.08 5.45 -7.53
N ILE A 119 18.59 4.45 -8.24
CA ILE A 119 19.31 3.29 -7.65
C ILE A 119 20.82 3.38 -8.01
N MET A 120 21.29 4.57 -8.37
CA MET A 120 22.71 4.79 -8.67
C MET A 120 23.47 5.11 -7.39
N ASP A 121 24.75 4.77 -7.33
CA ASP A 121 25.66 5.08 -6.21
C ASP A 121 25.83 6.60 -6.05
N ASP A 122 24.89 7.22 -5.36
CA ASP A 122 24.85 8.63 -5.03
C ASP A 122 25.66 8.95 -3.75
N ASN A 123 26.50 8.02 -3.27
CA ASN A 123 27.21 8.10 -1.99
C ASN A 123 26.26 8.37 -0.81
N THR A 124 24.97 8.07 -0.96
CA THR A 124 23.98 8.17 0.11
C THR A 124 23.80 6.85 0.82
N ASN A 125 23.28 6.89 2.04
CA ASN A 125 23.06 5.67 2.82
C ASN A 125 21.76 4.99 2.36
N ALA A 126 21.90 3.79 1.78
CA ALA A 126 20.81 3.03 1.18
C ALA A 126 19.63 2.74 2.13
N THR A 127 19.84 2.76 3.45
CA THR A 127 18.79 2.54 4.46
C THR A 127 18.05 3.82 4.86
N THR A 128 18.51 4.99 4.43
CA THR A 128 17.89 6.29 4.81
C THR A 128 17.46 7.12 3.62
N THR A 129 17.99 6.84 2.43
CA THR A 129 17.62 7.50 1.19
C THR A 129 16.35 6.90 0.63
N THR A 130 15.35 7.76 0.37
CA THR A 130 14.03 7.34 -0.06
C THR A 130 13.91 7.38 -1.58
N LEU A 131 13.58 6.24 -2.17
CA LEU A 131 13.36 6.08 -3.59
C LEU A 131 11.94 6.50 -4.01
N ALA A 132 10.93 6.16 -3.20
CA ALA A 132 9.54 6.51 -3.46
C ALA A 132 8.73 6.61 -2.17
N ILE A 133 7.66 7.39 -2.15
CA ILE A 133 6.75 7.53 -1.01
C ILE A 133 5.29 7.42 -1.43
N ASP A 134 4.40 7.10 -0.50
CA ASP A 134 2.98 7.35 -0.70
C ASP A 134 2.69 8.86 -0.79
N GLN A 135 1.74 9.23 -1.66
CA GLN A 135 1.18 10.57 -1.67
C GLN A 135 0.47 10.89 -0.34
N SER A 136 0.66 12.13 0.11
CA SER A 136 -0.09 12.73 1.22
C SER A 136 -1.61 12.61 0.96
N GLY A 137 -2.36 12.15 1.96
CA GLY A 137 -3.81 11.93 1.86
C GLY A 137 -4.22 10.52 1.42
N ASN A 138 -3.29 9.63 1.08
CA ASN A 138 -3.62 8.23 0.80
C ASN A 138 -4.05 7.46 2.05
N HIS A 139 -3.65 7.86 3.24
CA HIS A 139 -4.04 7.18 4.47
C HIS A 139 -5.06 7.99 5.26
N PRO A 140 -5.96 7.33 6.02
CA PRO A 140 -6.98 8.02 6.82
C PRO A 140 -6.37 9.09 7.72
N ASN A 141 -6.95 10.29 7.70
CA ASN A 141 -6.52 11.46 8.47
C ASN A 141 -5.08 11.92 8.16
N ASN A 142 -4.49 11.47 7.05
CA ASN A 142 -3.10 11.75 6.68
C ASN A 142 -2.11 11.49 7.84
N LEU A 143 -2.37 10.47 8.65
CA LEU A 143 -1.57 10.18 9.84
C LEU A 143 -0.29 9.38 9.52
N TRP A 144 -0.22 8.80 8.32
CA TRP A 144 0.82 7.85 7.93
C TRP A 144 1.18 8.04 6.46
N ILE A 145 2.44 7.77 6.15
CA ILE A 145 2.99 7.58 4.81
C ILE A 145 3.86 6.32 4.84
N ASN A 146 3.98 5.60 3.73
CA ASN A 146 5.03 4.59 3.57
C ASN A 146 6.10 5.12 2.61
N ALA A 147 7.36 4.83 2.95
CA ALA A 147 8.54 5.22 2.20
C ALA A 147 9.31 3.97 1.81
N LEU A 148 9.69 3.88 0.54
CA LEU A 148 10.56 2.87 -0.04
C LEU A 148 11.98 3.40 -0.07
N PHE A 149 12.93 2.62 0.39
CA PHE A 149 14.35 2.97 0.44
C PHE A 149 15.14 2.31 -0.69
N VAL A 150 16.34 2.80 -0.92
CA VAL A 150 17.23 2.33 -2.01
C VAL A 150 17.59 0.84 -1.85
N ASP A 151 17.72 0.34 -0.62
CA ASP A 151 17.92 -1.08 -0.33
C ASP A 151 16.65 -1.96 -0.53
N GLY A 152 15.53 -1.36 -0.90
CA GLY A 152 14.26 -2.03 -1.15
C GLY A 152 13.38 -2.28 0.08
N HIS A 153 13.79 -1.86 1.29
CA HIS A 153 12.89 -1.94 2.44
C HIS A 153 11.82 -0.83 2.35
N VAL A 154 10.68 -1.08 3.00
CA VAL A 154 9.58 -0.11 3.08
C VAL A 154 9.24 0.13 4.53
N GLU A 155 9.25 1.39 4.95
CA GLU A 155 8.91 1.78 6.30
C GLU A 155 7.74 2.78 6.33
N GLY A 156 6.83 2.59 7.29
CA GLY A 156 5.75 3.55 7.55
C GLY A 156 6.16 4.59 8.58
N SER A 157 5.96 5.87 8.28
CA SER A 157 6.20 6.98 9.21
C SER A 157 5.02 7.94 9.28
N LYS A 158 4.99 8.76 10.32
CA LYS A 158 4.12 9.93 10.35
C LYS A 158 4.65 10.97 9.35
N PRO A 159 3.78 11.73 8.68
CA PRO A 159 4.17 12.80 7.76
C PRO A 159 4.69 14.06 8.46
N ASP A 160 4.77 14.07 9.80
CA ASP A 160 5.24 15.19 10.63
C ASP A 160 6.77 15.41 10.59
N GLY A 161 7.49 14.69 9.74
CA GLY A 161 8.94 14.82 9.59
C GLY A 161 9.75 14.31 10.79
N THR A 162 9.14 13.63 11.76
CA THR A 162 9.87 12.99 12.88
C THR A 162 10.89 11.95 12.41
N LYS A 163 10.78 11.50 11.15
CA LYS A 163 11.85 10.90 10.37
C LYS A 163 12.16 11.83 9.20
N THR A 164 13.25 12.58 9.29
CA THR A 164 13.78 13.34 8.16
C THR A 164 14.36 12.34 7.16
N TRP A 165 13.56 11.97 6.17
CA TRP A 165 14.00 11.20 5.03
C TRP A 165 14.77 12.15 4.12
N ASN A 166 16.10 12.13 4.21
CA ASN A 166 16.95 13.03 3.43
C ASN A 166 16.70 12.79 1.95
N SER A 167 15.96 13.70 1.32
CA SER A 167 16.01 13.96 -0.11
C SER A 167 17.19 14.92 -0.34
N ASN A 168 18.41 14.39 -0.29
CA ASN A 168 19.57 15.13 -0.78
C ASN A 168 19.77 14.83 -2.25
#